data_AF-A0A6P6S1F8-F1
#
_entry.id   AF-A0A6P6S1F8-F1
#
_cell.length_a   1.000
_cell.length_b   1.000
_cell.length_c   1.000
_cell.angle_alpha   90.00
_cell.angle_beta   90.00
_cell.angle_gamma   90.00
#
_symmetry.space_group_name_H-M   'P 1'
#
loop_
_entity.id
_entity.type
_entity.pdbx_description
1 polymer ?
#
loop_
_entity_poly.entity_id
_entity_poly.type
_entity_poly.pdbx_seq_one_letter_code
_entity_poly.pdbx_strand_id
1 'polypeptide(L)'
;MELTRRSGGRRAAHAGTWYDADCTSLKSQLHCWLDSSSKICDGRIKALICPHAGLRFSGYTAACAWKQVDPSNIKRIFLLGPSHYKYFIGVALPPKHCEEYLTPLGGLSLDTEVLEAFRSNGTFCELSPAEDEEEHSLELMLPFIRHIFPEGIKIIPMIVGELRQQEECQKFADVLIDYFLHDLLDTAAARNDKGFSTKLIAYSQVGFDALGCWLCALRFKVCQSLSASDSPHAEAMLVLKEVAYILQSDRGSCVTLFISTMAGQLLHSEA
;
A
#
# COMPACT_ATOMS: atom_id res chain seq x y z
N MET A 1 14.87 22.76 -8.79
CA MET A 1 13.79 22.89 -9.78
C MET A 1 12.48 22.71 -9.04
N GLU A 2 11.74 23.80 -8.90
CA GLU A 2 10.42 23.83 -8.28
C GLU A 2 9.50 22.91 -9.09
N LEU A 3 8.96 21.86 -8.46
CA LEU A 3 7.93 21.01 -9.06
C LEU A 3 6.71 21.90 -9.33
N THR A 4 6.66 22.45 -10.54
CA THR A 4 5.64 23.37 -11.01
C THR A 4 4.26 22.76 -10.77
N ARG A 5 3.43 23.46 -9.99
CA ARG A 5 2.02 23.16 -9.72
C ARG A 5 1.31 22.68 -11.01
N ARG A 6 1.08 21.38 -11.13
CA ARG A 6 -0.10 20.89 -11.83
C ARG A 6 -1.26 21.04 -10.86
N SER A 7 -2.23 21.87 -11.22
CA SER A 7 -3.45 22.10 -10.45
C SER A 7 -4.23 20.78 -10.37
N GLY A 8 -4.03 20.01 -9.30
CA GLY A 8 -4.65 18.69 -9.11
C GLY A 8 -3.75 17.63 -8.46
N GLY A 9 -2.46 17.88 -8.25
CA GLY A 9 -1.56 16.91 -7.63
C GLY A 9 -1.31 17.12 -6.12
N ARG A 10 -1.30 16.04 -5.33
CA ARG A 10 -0.77 16.03 -3.95
C ARG A 10 0.76 16.15 -3.99
N ARG A 11 1.35 17.10 -3.27
CA ARG A 11 2.81 17.28 -3.25
C ARG A 11 3.51 16.13 -2.52
N ALA A 12 4.77 15.92 -2.87
CA ALA A 12 5.71 15.09 -2.12
C ALA A 12 6.17 15.85 -0.85
N ALA A 13 5.27 15.99 0.13
CA ALA A 13 5.45 16.87 1.28
C ALA A 13 6.59 16.43 2.22
N HIS A 14 6.95 15.14 2.18
CA HIS A 14 7.96 14.52 3.03
C HIS A 14 9.30 14.29 2.31
N ALA A 15 9.40 14.67 1.03
CA ALA A 15 10.65 14.67 0.28
C ALA A 15 11.63 15.69 0.87
N GLY A 16 12.89 15.27 1.03
CA GLY A 16 13.97 16.07 1.62
C GLY A 16 14.13 15.91 3.13
N THR A 17 13.16 15.28 3.81
CA THR A 17 13.22 15.00 5.25
C THR A 17 13.12 13.50 5.53
N TRP A 18 12.12 12.81 4.99
CA TRP A 18 11.91 11.37 5.19
C TRP A 18 12.62 10.51 4.14
N TYR A 19 12.89 11.08 2.97
CA TYR A 19 13.60 10.45 1.85
C TYR A 19 14.21 11.54 0.96
N ASP A 20 15.15 11.16 0.09
CA ASP A 20 15.83 12.14 -0.75
C ASP A 20 14.87 12.86 -1.72
N ALA A 21 14.94 14.19 -1.73
CA ALA A 21 14.22 15.00 -2.71
C ALA A 21 14.88 15.03 -4.09
N ASP A 22 16.16 14.63 -4.18
CA ASP A 22 16.86 14.56 -5.46
C ASP A 22 16.48 13.28 -6.22
N CYS A 23 16.00 13.45 -7.46
CA CYS A 23 15.54 12.36 -8.31
C CYS A 23 16.64 11.32 -8.57
N THR A 24 17.88 11.76 -8.81
CA THR A 24 18.98 10.86 -9.16
C THR A 24 19.42 10.04 -7.96
N SER A 25 19.61 10.69 -6.80
CA SER A 25 19.97 10.04 -5.53
C SER A 25 18.90 9.04 -5.11
N LEU A 26 17.63 9.47 -5.07
CA LEU A 26 16.52 8.61 -4.68
C LEU A 26 16.40 7.40 -5.59
N LYS A 27 16.46 7.59 -6.92
CA LYS A 27 16.39 6.50 -7.88
C LYS A 27 17.54 5.49 -7.68
N SER A 28 18.75 5.98 -7.43
CA SER A 28 19.91 5.12 -7.17
C SER A 28 19.76 4.32 -5.87
N GLN A 29 19.26 4.93 -4.80
CA GLN A 29 19.02 4.24 -3.52
C GLN A 29 18.00 3.11 -3.66
N LEU A 30 16.85 3.41 -4.27
CA LEU A 30 15.80 2.42 -4.52
C LEU A 30 16.31 1.25 -5.37
N HIS A 31 17.06 1.55 -6.44
CA HIS A 31 17.67 0.54 -7.30
C HIS A 31 18.63 -0.36 -6.50
N CYS A 32 19.56 0.22 -5.74
CA CYS A 32 20.51 -0.55 -4.93
C CYS A 32 19.81 -1.46 -3.91
N TRP A 33 18.78 -0.98 -3.22
CA TRP A 33 18.04 -1.80 -2.26
C TRP A 33 17.26 -2.92 -2.95
N LEU A 34 16.61 -2.64 -4.09
CA LEU A 34 15.88 -3.65 -4.87
C LEU A 34 16.82 -4.72 -5.45
N ASP A 35 18.00 -4.33 -5.93
CA ASP A 35 19.00 -5.27 -6.47
C ASP A 35 19.62 -6.13 -5.38
N SER A 36 19.85 -5.56 -4.20
CA SER A 36 20.39 -6.29 -3.04
C SER A 36 19.35 -7.21 -2.39
N SER A 37 18.06 -7.05 -2.72
CA SER A 37 16.97 -7.86 -2.18
C SER A 37 16.78 -9.16 -2.95
N SER A 38 16.53 -10.25 -2.24
CA SER A 38 16.26 -11.57 -2.84
C SER A 38 14.79 -11.72 -3.25
N LYS A 39 14.56 -12.25 -4.46
CA LYS A 39 13.24 -12.75 -4.87
C LYS A 39 13.04 -14.14 -4.25
N ILE A 40 11.99 -14.31 -3.45
CA ILE A 40 11.74 -15.57 -2.72
C ILE A 40 10.35 -16.16 -2.98
N CYS A 41 9.40 -15.37 -3.47
CA CYS A 41 8.08 -15.89 -3.85
C CYS A 41 8.02 -16.11 -5.37
N ASP A 42 7.73 -17.35 -5.79
CA ASP A 42 7.62 -17.77 -7.20
C ASP A 42 6.20 -17.59 -7.78
N GLY A 43 5.42 -16.65 -7.24
CA GLY A 43 4.01 -16.47 -7.57
C GLY A 43 3.58 -15.00 -7.67
N ARG A 44 2.35 -14.81 -8.14
CA ARG A 44 1.73 -13.48 -8.23
C ARG A 44 1.37 -12.98 -6.83
N ILE A 45 2.06 -11.95 -6.37
CA ILE A 45 1.73 -11.25 -5.13
C ILE A 45 0.47 -10.41 -5.34
N LYS A 46 -0.55 -10.63 -4.51
CA LYS A 46 -1.80 -9.84 -4.49
C LYS A 46 -1.84 -8.83 -3.35
N ALA A 47 -1.01 -9.04 -2.32
CA ALA A 47 -0.89 -8.13 -1.18
C ALA A 47 0.54 -8.14 -0.64
N LEU A 48 1.04 -6.96 -0.28
CA LEU A 48 2.31 -6.76 0.40
C LEU A 48 2.12 -5.85 1.62
N ILE A 49 2.95 -6.08 2.64
CA ILE A 49 3.10 -5.21 3.79
C ILE A 49 4.56 -4.74 3.81
N CYS A 50 4.75 -3.43 3.91
CA CYS A 50 6.07 -2.82 3.95
C CYS A 50 6.10 -1.65 4.95
N PRO A 51 7.31 -1.29 5.43
CA PRO A 51 7.43 -0.23 6.41
C PRO A 51 7.32 1.18 5.83
N HIS A 52 6.92 2.15 6.68
CA HIS A 52 6.82 3.58 6.32
C HIS A 52 7.58 4.55 7.23
N ALA A 53 8.58 4.06 7.99
CA ALA A 53 9.57 4.97 8.56
C ALA A 53 10.38 5.63 7.44
N GLY A 54 11.14 6.70 7.74
CA GLY A 54 12.01 7.34 6.75
C GLY A 54 12.92 6.34 6.02
N LEU A 55 13.11 6.51 4.71
CA LEU A 55 13.75 5.50 3.84
C LEU A 55 15.20 5.21 4.21
N ARG A 56 15.88 6.12 4.90
CA ARG A 56 17.19 5.85 5.49
C ARG A 56 17.19 4.64 6.43
N PHE A 57 16.10 4.44 7.17
CA PHE A 57 15.96 3.35 8.14
C PHE A 57 15.23 2.16 7.53
N SER A 58 14.18 2.42 6.75
CA SER A 58 13.24 1.39 6.30
C SER A 58 13.40 0.94 4.85
N GLY A 59 14.21 1.66 4.05
CA GLY A 59 14.24 1.51 2.60
C GLY A 59 14.64 0.12 2.14
N TYR A 60 15.65 -0.49 2.76
CA TYR A 60 16.05 -1.86 2.44
C TYR A 60 14.94 -2.88 2.74
N THR A 61 14.31 -2.77 3.91
CA THR A 61 13.19 -3.63 4.32
C THR A 61 11.99 -3.46 3.39
N ALA A 62 11.64 -2.23 3.02
CA ALA A 62 10.61 -1.98 2.00
C ALA A 62 10.98 -2.62 0.65
N ALA A 63 12.24 -2.53 0.23
CA ALA A 63 12.72 -3.16 -1.00
C ALA A 63 12.56 -4.69 -0.99
N CYS A 64 12.78 -5.36 0.15
CA CYS A 64 12.53 -6.80 0.28
C CYS A 64 11.09 -7.16 -0.07
N ALA A 65 10.10 -6.35 0.33
CA ALA A 65 8.70 -6.54 -0.03
C ALA A 65 8.43 -6.24 -1.51
N TRP A 66 8.88 -5.09 -1.97
CA TRP A 66 8.66 -4.65 -3.34
C TRP A 66 9.35 -5.52 -4.38
N LYS A 67 10.49 -6.17 -4.06
CA LYS A 67 11.16 -7.15 -4.92
C LYS A 67 10.27 -8.34 -5.26
N GLN A 68 9.30 -8.67 -4.39
CA GLN A 68 8.36 -9.76 -4.63
C GLN A 68 7.30 -9.41 -5.67
N VAL A 69 7.14 -8.13 -6.04
CA VAL A 69 6.17 -7.70 -7.04
C VAL A 69 6.70 -7.99 -8.45
N ASP A 70 5.83 -8.54 -9.30
CA ASP A 70 6.02 -8.59 -10.75
C ASP A 70 5.14 -7.51 -11.40
N PRO A 71 5.74 -6.47 -12.01
CA PRO A 71 4.97 -5.35 -12.53
C PRO A 71 4.17 -5.68 -13.80
N SER A 72 4.48 -6.79 -14.50
CA SER A 72 3.97 -7.08 -15.84
C SER A 72 2.44 -7.13 -15.97
N ASN A 73 1.74 -7.48 -14.90
CA ASN A 73 0.29 -7.73 -14.92
C ASN A 73 -0.51 -6.78 -14.02
N ILE A 74 0.12 -5.87 -13.29
CA ILE A 74 -0.55 -4.99 -12.32
C ILE A 74 -0.82 -3.64 -12.96
N LYS A 75 -2.10 -3.26 -13.08
CA LYS A 75 -2.51 -1.91 -13.55
C LYS A 75 -3.03 -1.02 -12.42
N ARG A 76 -3.29 -1.59 -11.24
CA ARG A 76 -3.90 -0.89 -10.11
C ARG A 76 -3.32 -1.31 -8.76
N ILE A 77 -3.02 -0.34 -7.91
CA ILE A 77 -2.54 -0.59 -6.53
C ILE A 77 -3.46 0.12 -5.53
N PHE A 78 -4.00 -0.64 -4.59
CA PHE A 78 -4.68 -0.11 -3.41
C PHE A 78 -3.64 0.15 -2.33
N LEU A 79 -3.59 1.38 -1.83
CA LEU A 79 -2.64 1.80 -0.82
C LEU A 79 -3.38 2.03 0.48
N LEU A 80 -3.06 1.23 1.50
CA LEU A 80 -3.65 1.35 2.82
C LEU A 80 -2.56 1.78 3.80
N GLY A 81 -2.86 2.78 4.61
CA GLY A 81 -1.93 3.27 5.64
C GLY A 81 -2.70 3.84 6.82
N PRO A 82 -2.17 3.72 8.04
CA PRO A 82 -2.79 4.31 9.21
C PRO A 82 -2.74 5.84 9.14
N SER A 83 -3.66 6.49 9.86
CA SER A 83 -3.60 7.91 10.15
C SER A 83 -2.74 8.18 11.38
N HIS A 84 -1.71 9.02 11.25
CA HIS A 84 -0.84 9.46 12.35
C HIS A 84 -1.20 10.85 12.86
N TYR A 85 -1.79 11.70 12.01
CA TYR A 85 -1.99 13.12 12.31
C TYR A 85 -3.45 13.44 12.60
N LYS A 86 -4.36 12.95 11.76
CA LYS A 86 -5.79 13.24 11.90
C LYS A 86 -6.50 12.08 12.57
N TYR A 87 -7.15 12.36 13.70
CA TYR A 87 -8.07 11.42 14.29
C TYR A 87 -9.42 11.43 13.54
N PHE A 88 -9.89 10.25 13.12
CA PHE A 88 -11.23 10.03 12.58
C PHE A 88 -11.61 8.54 12.68
N ILE A 89 -12.90 8.24 12.57
CA ILE A 89 -13.42 6.86 12.53
C ILE A 89 -13.67 6.48 11.07
N GLY A 90 -13.23 5.29 10.67
CA GLY A 90 -13.42 4.75 9.33
C GLY A 90 -12.21 4.91 8.40
N VAL A 91 -12.46 4.96 7.09
CA VAL A 91 -11.42 5.07 6.06
C VAL A 91 -11.66 6.36 5.25
N ALA A 92 -10.61 7.14 5.07
CA ALA A 92 -10.64 8.38 4.32
C ALA A 92 -9.97 8.24 2.95
N LEU A 93 -10.59 8.88 1.96
CA LEU A 93 -10.10 9.00 0.59
C LEU A 93 -9.35 10.31 0.38
N PRO A 94 -8.49 10.40 -0.65
CA PRO A 94 -7.87 11.66 -1.06
C PRO A 94 -8.92 12.73 -1.41
N PRO A 95 -8.54 14.01 -1.38
CA PRO A 95 -9.41 15.13 -1.77
C PRO A 95 -10.06 14.89 -3.14
N LYS A 96 -11.33 15.27 -3.31
CA LYS A 96 -12.12 14.97 -4.52
C LYS A 96 -11.45 15.37 -5.85
N HIS A 97 -10.74 16.49 -5.84
CA HIS A 97 -10.08 17.06 -7.02
C HIS A 97 -8.60 16.69 -7.14
N CYS A 98 -8.12 15.74 -6.33
CA CYS A 98 -6.78 15.20 -6.47
C CYS A 98 -6.78 14.14 -7.60
N GLU A 99 -5.90 14.34 -8.58
CA GLU A 99 -5.77 13.47 -9.76
C GLU A 99 -4.47 12.67 -9.76
N GLU A 100 -3.46 13.13 -9.03
CA GLU A 100 -2.16 12.46 -8.94
C GLU A 100 -1.47 12.69 -7.59
N TYR A 101 -0.66 11.74 -7.16
CA TYR A 101 0.31 11.93 -6.07
C TYR A 101 1.71 12.10 -6.66
N LEU A 102 2.39 13.19 -6.31
CA LEU A 102 3.70 13.51 -6.84
C LEU A 102 4.82 12.82 -6.05
N THR A 103 5.90 12.46 -6.74
CA THR A 103 7.16 12.02 -6.15
C THR A 103 8.33 12.71 -6.88
N PRO A 104 9.55 12.72 -6.32
CA PRO A 104 10.74 13.16 -7.07
C PRO A 104 10.99 12.38 -8.37
N LEU A 105 10.45 11.16 -8.50
CA LEU A 105 10.58 10.30 -9.67
C LEU A 105 9.44 10.46 -10.69
N GLY A 106 8.48 11.35 -10.43
CA GLY A 106 7.30 11.59 -11.25
C GLY A 106 5.98 11.34 -10.51
N GLY A 107 4.88 11.76 -11.13
CA GLY A 107 3.53 11.60 -10.59
C GLY A 107 2.97 10.18 -10.76
N LEU A 108 2.07 9.81 -9.86
CA LEU A 108 1.26 8.59 -9.88
C LEU A 108 -0.20 8.98 -9.99
N SER A 109 -0.85 8.63 -11.09
CA SER A 109 -2.27 8.95 -11.32
C SER A 109 -3.17 8.17 -10.37
N LEU A 110 -4.17 8.86 -9.84
CA LEU A 110 -5.21 8.24 -9.03
C LEU A 110 -6.24 7.54 -9.94
N ASP A 111 -6.83 6.46 -9.45
CA ASP A 111 -8.00 5.86 -10.11
C ASP A 111 -9.28 6.60 -9.73
N THR A 112 -9.52 7.72 -10.41
CA THR A 112 -10.65 8.62 -10.12
C THR A 112 -12.02 7.95 -10.30
N GLU A 113 -12.14 6.97 -11.20
CA GLU A 113 -13.36 6.18 -11.41
C GLU A 113 -13.69 5.33 -10.17
N VAL A 114 -12.71 4.59 -9.65
CA VAL A 114 -12.87 3.79 -8.43
C VAL A 114 -13.12 4.67 -7.21
N LEU A 115 -12.38 5.78 -7.09
CA LEU A 115 -12.55 6.72 -6.00
C LEU A 115 -13.95 7.36 -6.00
N GLU A 116 -14.51 7.73 -7.15
CA GLU A 116 -15.87 8.28 -7.20
C GLU A 116 -16.94 7.22 -6.90
N ALA A 117 -16.72 5.96 -7.29
CA ALA A 117 -17.58 4.85 -6.88
C ALA A 117 -17.57 4.67 -5.34
N PHE A 118 -16.41 4.78 -4.71
CA PHE A 118 -16.29 4.73 -3.24
C PHE A 118 -16.97 5.92 -2.56
N ARG A 119 -16.79 7.14 -3.08
CA ARG A 119 -17.49 8.33 -2.56
C ARG A 119 -19.01 8.19 -2.66
N SER A 120 -19.50 7.63 -3.76
CA SER A 120 -20.94 7.46 -4.00
C SER A 120 -21.60 6.45 -3.07
N ASN A 121 -20.84 5.48 -2.52
CA ASN A 121 -21.33 4.54 -1.52
C ASN A 121 -21.52 5.18 -0.13
N GLY A 122 -20.95 6.37 0.12
CA GLY A 122 -21.08 7.08 1.40
C GLY A 122 -20.42 6.40 2.60
N THR A 123 -19.64 5.34 2.37
CA THR A 123 -18.94 4.59 3.43
C THR A 123 -17.64 5.26 3.86
N PHE A 124 -17.06 6.11 3.00
CA PHE A 124 -15.75 6.69 3.19
C PHE A 124 -15.82 8.17 3.55
N CYS A 125 -14.87 8.61 4.37
CA CYS A 125 -14.63 10.03 4.63
C CYS A 125 -13.72 10.64 3.53
N GLU A 126 -13.59 11.96 3.52
CA GLU A 126 -12.67 12.67 2.62
C GLU A 126 -11.68 13.51 3.44
N LEU A 127 -10.41 13.46 3.06
CA LEU A 127 -9.38 14.35 3.60
C LEU A 127 -9.38 15.68 2.87
N SER A 128 -9.10 16.76 3.60
CA SER A 128 -8.69 18.02 2.97
C SER A 128 -7.28 17.89 2.38
N PRO A 129 -6.89 18.74 1.39
CA PRO A 129 -5.55 18.70 0.81
C PRO A 129 -4.42 18.84 1.84
N ALA A 130 -4.62 19.64 2.90
CA ALA A 130 -3.63 19.81 3.94
C ALA A 130 -3.47 18.56 4.80
N GLU A 131 -4.58 17.93 5.19
CA GLU A 131 -4.56 16.69 5.99
C GLU A 131 -3.96 15.51 5.20
N ASP A 132 -4.22 15.43 3.90
CA ASP A 132 -3.61 14.43 3.02
C ASP A 132 -2.09 14.65 2.90
N GLU A 133 -1.65 15.89 2.70
CA GLU A 133 -0.21 16.22 2.61
C GLU A 133 0.54 16.09 3.95
N GLU A 134 -0.14 16.19 5.08
CA GLU A 134 0.46 16.01 6.41
C GLU A 134 0.70 14.53 6.73
N GLU A 135 -0.10 13.61 6.19
CA GLU A 135 0.06 12.17 6.40
C GLU A 135 1.22 11.58 5.59
N HIS A 136 2.07 10.77 6.22
CA HIS A 136 3.26 10.19 5.58
C HIS A 136 3.13 8.69 5.26
N SER A 137 2.20 7.97 5.91
CA SER A 137 2.14 6.51 5.84
C SER A 137 2.09 5.98 4.40
N LEU A 138 1.31 6.62 3.53
CA LEU A 138 1.25 6.24 2.10
C LEU A 138 2.42 6.78 1.30
N GLU A 139 2.91 7.98 1.64
CA GLU A 139 3.91 8.69 0.86
C GLU A 139 5.22 7.90 0.73
N LEU A 140 5.63 7.19 1.78
CA LEU A 140 6.86 6.40 1.78
C LEU A 140 6.83 5.20 0.81
N MET A 141 5.65 4.75 0.39
CA MET A 141 5.50 3.70 -0.62
C MET A 141 5.59 4.25 -2.05
N LEU A 142 5.27 5.53 -2.26
CA LEU A 142 5.12 6.11 -3.61
C LEU A 142 6.41 6.08 -4.43
N PRO A 143 7.61 6.39 -3.88
CA PRO A 143 8.86 6.28 -4.64
C PRO A 143 9.11 4.86 -5.16
N PHE A 144 8.84 3.82 -4.36
CA PHE A 144 8.96 2.43 -4.79
C PHE A 144 8.00 2.11 -5.94
N ILE A 145 6.73 2.50 -5.81
CA ILE A 145 5.73 2.28 -6.85
C ILE A 145 6.16 2.96 -8.14
N ARG A 146 6.55 4.24 -8.08
CA ARG A 146 6.97 5.00 -9.25
C ARG A 146 8.22 4.41 -9.91
N HIS A 147 9.15 3.87 -9.12
CA HIS A 147 10.36 3.22 -9.61
C HIS A 147 10.06 1.88 -10.32
N ILE A 148 9.18 1.06 -9.75
CA ILE A 148 8.85 -0.29 -10.26
C ILE A 148 7.86 -0.23 -11.42
N PHE A 149 7.01 0.79 -11.46
CA PHE A 149 6.00 1.03 -12.48
C PHE A 149 6.26 2.36 -13.19
N PRO A 150 7.13 2.37 -14.21
CA PRO A 150 7.47 3.59 -14.94
C PRO A 150 6.28 4.23 -15.62
N GLU A 151 5.24 3.51 -16.03
CA GLU A 151 4.06 4.11 -16.68
C GLU A 151 2.80 3.26 -16.44
N GLY A 152 1.63 3.86 -16.65
CA GLY A 152 0.35 3.14 -16.76
C GLY A 152 -0.29 2.63 -15.46
N ILE A 153 0.41 2.71 -14.32
CA ILE A 153 -0.17 2.32 -13.03
C ILE A 153 -1.12 3.39 -12.50
N LYS A 154 -2.27 2.95 -11.98
CA LYS A 154 -3.18 3.79 -11.19
C LYS A 154 -3.12 3.39 -9.71
N ILE A 155 -3.20 4.37 -8.81
CA ILE A 155 -3.21 4.13 -7.36
C ILE A 155 -4.55 4.54 -6.73
N ILE A 156 -4.93 3.87 -5.64
CA ILE A 156 -6.11 4.18 -4.83
C ILE A 156 -5.64 4.36 -3.37
N PRO A 157 -5.31 5.60 -2.98
CA PRO A 157 -4.92 5.94 -1.61
C PRO A 157 -6.11 5.83 -0.66
N MET A 158 -5.89 5.17 0.48
CA MET A 158 -6.88 4.98 1.53
C MET A 158 -6.19 5.12 2.89
N ILE A 159 -6.51 6.18 3.62
CA ILE A 159 -6.03 6.38 4.99
C ILE A 159 -7.02 5.74 5.96
N VAL A 160 -6.52 4.86 6.81
CA VAL A 160 -7.32 4.12 7.78
C VAL A 160 -7.19 4.80 9.14
N GLY A 161 -8.32 5.33 9.63
CA GLY A 161 -8.43 5.86 10.99
C GLY A 161 -8.75 4.76 11.99
N GLU A 162 -9.45 5.12 13.07
CA GLU A 162 -9.91 4.16 14.06
C GLU A 162 -11.04 3.29 13.48
N LEU A 163 -10.96 1.97 13.69
CA LEU A 163 -12.01 1.01 13.39
C LEU A 163 -12.37 0.28 14.68
N ARG A 164 -13.56 0.54 15.23
CA ARG A 164 -13.93 0.11 16.58
C ARG A 164 -14.66 -1.22 16.60
N GLN A 165 -15.45 -1.48 15.56
CA GLN A 165 -16.34 -2.63 15.49
C GLN A 165 -15.98 -3.53 14.31
N GLN A 166 -16.16 -4.84 14.50
CA GLN A 166 -15.91 -5.82 13.43
C GLN A 166 -16.82 -5.54 12.22
N GLU A 167 -18.04 -5.09 12.45
CA GLU A 167 -18.98 -4.70 11.41
C GLU A 167 -18.47 -3.52 10.56
N GLU A 168 -17.69 -2.60 11.14
CA GLU A 168 -17.06 -1.51 10.39
C GLU A 168 -15.94 -2.04 9.49
N CYS A 169 -15.10 -2.93 10.03
CA CYS A 169 -14.05 -3.60 9.26
C CYS A 169 -14.64 -4.39 8.09
N GLN A 170 -15.74 -5.12 8.33
CA GLN A 170 -16.44 -5.91 7.33
C GLN A 170 -16.98 -5.04 6.19
N LYS A 171 -17.60 -3.89 6.50
CA LYS A 171 -18.10 -2.97 5.46
C LYS A 171 -16.99 -2.54 4.49
N PHE A 172 -15.81 -2.20 5.01
CA PHE A 172 -14.67 -1.82 4.15
C PHE A 172 -14.11 -3.03 3.39
N ALA A 173 -14.05 -4.20 4.04
CA ALA A 173 -13.61 -5.44 3.39
C ALA A 173 -14.54 -5.84 2.24
N ASP A 174 -15.87 -5.75 2.42
CA ASP A 174 -16.87 -6.04 1.40
C ASP A 174 -16.73 -5.11 0.19
N VAL A 175 -16.53 -3.82 0.41
CA VAL A 175 -16.30 -2.88 -0.70
C VAL A 175 -15.02 -3.24 -1.45
N LEU A 176 -13.97 -3.62 -0.73
CA LEU A 176 -12.70 -3.99 -1.31
C LEU A 176 -12.77 -5.33 -2.05
N ILE A 177 -13.58 -6.28 -1.56
CA ILE A 177 -13.53 -7.65 -2.06
C ILE A 177 -14.07 -7.81 -3.47
N ASP A 178 -15.05 -7.01 -3.86
CA ASP A 178 -15.54 -6.97 -5.24
C ASP A 178 -14.38 -6.62 -6.19
N TYR A 179 -13.41 -5.84 -5.72
CA TYR A 179 -12.21 -5.57 -6.49
C TYR A 179 -11.22 -6.73 -6.44
N PHE A 180 -11.18 -7.57 -5.40
CA PHE A 180 -10.25 -8.71 -5.31
C PHE A 180 -10.73 -10.00 -5.99
N LEU A 181 -12.04 -10.28 -6.00
CA LEU A 181 -12.60 -11.55 -6.46
C LEU A 181 -12.92 -11.59 -7.97
N HIS A 182 -13.22 -10.44 -8.58
CA HIS A 182 -13.61 -10.41 -9.99
C HIS A 182 -12.49 -10.71 -11.00
N ASP A 183 -11.28 -11.07 -10.55
CA ASP A 183 -10.22 -11.67 -11.39
C ASP A 183 -10.60 -13.11 -11.87
N LEU A 184 -11.66 -13.74 -11.34
CA LEU A 184 -12.02 -15.15 -11.63
C LEU A 184 -12.95 -15.37 -12.84
N LEU A 185 -13.50 -14.32 -13.44
CA LEU A 185 -14.41 -14.43 -14.60
C LEU A 185 -13.75 -14.02 -15.93
N ASP A 186 -12.47 -14.33 -16.10
CA ASP A 186 -11.77 -14.35 -17.40
C ASP A 186 -12.27 -15.51 -18.32
N THR A 187 -13.59 -15.77 -18.33
CA THR A 187 -14.21 -16.54 -19.41
C THR A 187 -14.66 -15.56 -20.49
N ALA A 188 -14.39 -15.92 -21.74
CA ALA A 188 -14.43 -15.09 -22.95
C ALA A 188 -15.76 -14.37 -23.28
N ALA A 189 -16.76 -14.38 -22.40
CA ALA A 189 -18.07 -13.77 -22.58
C ALA A 189 -18.19 -12.32 -22.05
N ALA A 190 -17.30 -11.85 -21.18
CA ALA A 190 -17.35 -10.48 -20.63
C ALA A 190 -16.65 -9.45 -21.54
N ARG A 191 -16.92 -9.49 -22.85
CA ARG A 191 -16.60 -8.37 -23.76
C ARG A 191 -17.65 -7.28 -23.61
N ASN A 192 -17.54 -6.52 -22.52
CA ASN A 192 -18.08 -5.16 -22.39
C ASN A 192 -17.26 -4.43 -21.31
N ASP A 193 -16.09 -3.97 -21.73
CA ASP A 193 -15.40 -2.74 -21.29
C ASP A 193 -15.50 -2.31 -19.82
N LYS A 194 -15.04 -3.16 -18.88
CA LYS A 194 -14.67 -2.75 -17.50
C LYS A 194 -13.42 -3.50 -17.02
N GLY A 195 -12.35 -3.46 -17.83
CA GLY A 195 -11.13 -4.26 -17.71
C GLY A 195 -10.69 -4.60 -16.28
N PHE A 196 -10.89 -5.86 -15.88
CA PHE A 196 -10.44 -6.40 -14.61
C PHE A 196 -8.94 -6.67 -14.68
N SER A 197 -8.16 -5.82 -14.01
CA SER A 197 -6.71 -5.90 -13.89
C SER A 197 -6.33 -6.54 -12.56
N THR A 198 -5.22 -7.28 -12.53
CA THR A 198 -4.58 -7.69 -11.27
C THR A 198 -4.31 -6.47 -10.40
N LYS A 199 -4.67 -6.61 -9.13
CA LYS A 199 -4.61 -5.59 -8.09
C LYS A 199 -3.62 -6.00 -7.01
N LEU A 200 -2.84 -5.03 -6.54
CA LEU A 200 -1.93 -5.20 -5.42
C LEU A 200 -2.43 -4.34 -4.25
N ILE A 201 -2.55 -4.91 -3.05
CA ILE A 201 -2.61 -4.12 -1.82
C ILE A 201 -1.19 -3.87 -1.34
N ALA A 202 -0.81 -2.63 -1.13
CA ALA A 202 0.35 -2.31 -0.33
C ALA A 202 -0.10 -1.65 0.97
N TYR A 203 0.23 -2.31 2.08
CA TYR A 203 -0.04 -1.80 3.41
C TYR A 203 1.23 -1.27 4.06
N SER A 204 1.04 -0.15 4.73
CA SER A 204 2.07 0.64 5.36
C SER A 204 2.06 0.42 6.87
N GLN A 205 3.13 -0.11 7.45
CA GLN A 205 3.22 -0.40 8.90
C GLN A 205 4.51 0.10 9.54
N VAL A 206 4.46 0.59 10.79
CA VAL A 206 5.64 0.78 11.64
C VAL A 206 5.51 -0.15 12.84
N GLY A 207 6.57 -0.89 13.16
CA GLY A 207 6.59 -1.83 14.28
C GLY A 207 5.88 -3.17 14.01
N PHE A 208 6.03 -4.11 14.94
CA PHE A 208 5.48 -5.46 14.87
C PHE A 208 4.57 -5.66 16.06
N ASP A 209 3.26 -5.78 15.83
CA ASP A 209 2.34 -6.37 16.80
C ASP A 209 1.25 -7.18 16.13
N ALA A 210 0.89 -8.29 16.79
CA ALA A 210 -0.16 -9.24 16.42
C ALA A 210 -0.03 -9.99 15.07
N LEU A 211 1.03 -9.82 14.27
CA LEU A 211 1.16 -10.60 13.02
C LEU A 211 1.57 -12.07 13.27
N GLY A 212 2.54 -12.30 14.14
CA GLY A 212 3.20 -13.61 14.31
C GLY A 212 2.28 -14.72 14.83
N CYS A 213 1.40 -14.40 15.78
CA CYS A 213 0.45 -15.38 16.33
C CYS A 213 -0.78 -15.60 15.45
N TRP A 214 -1.14 -14.64 14.59
CA TRP A 214 -2.44 -14.65 13.89
C TRP A 214 -2.36 -15.19 12.46
N LEU A 215 -1.23 -15.02 11.77
CA LEU A 215 -1.02 -15.58 10.43
C LEU A 215 -0.91 -17.12 10.41
N CYS A 216 -0.57 -17.76 11.53
CA CYS A 216 -0.60 -19.22 11.64
C CYS A 216 -2.03 -19.81 11.58
N ALA A 217 -3.07 -19.01 11.86
CA ALA A 217 -4.46 -19.46 11.84
C ALA A 217 -5.12 -19.34 10.45
N LEU A 218 -4.52 -18.57 9.54
CA LEU A 218 -5.01 -18.30 8.19
C LEU A 218 -4.07 -19.00 7.21
N ARG A 219 -4.55 -19.84 6.28
CA ARG A 219 -3.72 -20.58 5.31
C ARG A 219 -3.06 -19.66 4.24
N PHE A 220 -2.24 -18.71 4.66
CA PHE A 220 -1.34 -17.95 3.80
C PHE A 220 -0.05 -18.71 3.59
N LYS A 221 0.49 -18.67 2.37
CA LYS A 221 1.90 -18.98 2.13
C LYS A 221 2.70 -17.72 2.50
N VAL A 222 2.93 -17.51 3.80
CA VAL A 222 3.82 -16.45 4.28
C VAL A 222 5.25 -16.83 3.88
N CYS A 223 5.86 -16.10 2.96
CA CYS A 223 7.20 -16.43 2.48
C CYS A 223 8.30 -16.15 3.53
N GLN A 224 8.10 -15.20 4.49
CA GLN A 224 9.05 -14.92 5.59
C GLN A 224 8.42 -14.03 6.70
N SER A 225 8.84 -14.19 7.97
CA SER A 225 8.57 -13.27 9.10
C SER A 225 9.84 -13.04 9.93
N LEU A 226 10.07 -11.82 10.45
CA LEU A 226 11.20 -11.47 11.35
C LEU A 226 10.70 -10.61 12.53
N SER A 227 11.38 -10.72 13.69
CA SER A 227 10.90 -10.54 15.10
C SER A 227 10.56 -9.13 15.66
N ALA A 228 10.01 -9.10 16.89
CA ALA A 228 8.98 -8.20 17.45
C ALA A 228 9.38 -7.01 18.39
N SER A 229 8.49 -6.00 18.52
CA SER A 229 8.28 -5.10 19.69
C SER A 229 7.05 -4.16 19.54
N ASP A 230 6.39 -3.79 20.65
CA ASP A 230 5.02 -3.22 20.72
C ASP A 230 4.80 -1.78 20.15
N SER A 231 3.72 -1.53 19.38
CA SER A 231 3.26 -0.21 18.85
C SER A 231 1.78 -0.20 18.34
N PRO A 232 1.00 0.90 18.45
CA PRO A 232 -0.47 0.94 18.34
C PRO A 232 -1.06 0.96 16.91
N HIS A 233 -0.70 0.00 16.03
CA HIS A 233 -1.11 0.00 14.61
C HIS A 233 -1.99 -1.20 14.19
N ALA A 234 -2.93 -1.62 15.05
CA ALA A 234 -3.69 -2.87 14.89
C ALA A 234 -4.91 -2.76 13.94
N GLU A 235 -5.39 -1.56 13.63
CA GLU A 235 -6.71 -1.33 13.03
C GLU A 235 -6.77 -1.63 11.53
N ALA A 236 -5.82 -1.12 10.74
CA ALA A 236 -5.77 -1.44 9.32
C ALA A 236 -5.36 -2.90 9.05
N MET A 237 -4.72 -3.55 10.03
CA MET A 237 -4.53 -5.00 10.03
C MET A 237 -5.84 -5.78 10.16
N LEU A 238 -6.89 -5.23 10.79
CA LEU A 238 -8.22 -5.85 10.84
C LEU A 238 -8.89 -5.86 9.46
N VAL A 239 -8.77 -4.79 8.68
CA VAL A 239 -9.29 -4.76 7.29
C VAL A 239 -8.58 -5.79 6.43
N LEU A 240 -7.25 -5.86 6.52
CA LEU A 240 -6.48 -6.86 5.79
C LEU A 240 -6.79 -8.28 6.24
N LYS A 241 -7.06 -8.48 7.54
CA LYS A 241 -7.49 -9.76 8.11
C LYS A 241 -8.86 -10.20 7.58
N GLU A 242 -9.83 -9.29 7.47
CA GLU A 242 -11.14 -9.62 6.90
C GLU A 242 -11.04 -9.87 5.39
N VAL A 243 -10.33 -9.02 4.63
CA VAL A 243 -10.05 -9.27 3.21
C VAL A 243 -9.36 -10.62 3.03
N ALA A 244 -8.37 -10.93 3.86
CA ALA A 244 -7.68 -12.20 3.91
C ALA A 244 -8.60 -13.39 4.21
N TYR A 245 -9.46 -13.28 5.22
CA TYR A 245 -10.42 -14.30 5.62
C TYR A 245 -11.40 -14.61 4.49
N ILE A 246 -11.96 -13.57 3.87
CA ILE A 246 -12.94 -13.76 2.82
C ILE A 246 -12.27 -14.36 1.56
N LEU A 247 -11.05 -13.93 1.20
CA LEU A 247 -10.28 -14.53 0.10
C LEU A 247 -9.91 -16.00 0.31
N GLN A 248 -9.86 -16.50 1.55
CA GLN A 248 -9.63 -17.92 1.86
C GLN A 248 -10.88 -18.79 1.76
N SER A 249 -12.07 -18.21 1.96
CA SER A 249 -13.33 -18.94 1.85
C SER A 249 -13.68 -19.31 0.40
N ASP A 250 -13.09 -18.59 -0.57
CA ASP A 250 -13.17 -18.87 -2.00
C ASP A 250 -12.12 -19.92 -2.42
N ARG A 251 -12.58 -21.17 -2.63
CA ARG A 251 -11.79 -22.41 -2.77
C ARG A 251 -10.98 -22.51 -4.09
N GLY A 252 -10.15 -21.53 -4.41
CA GLY A 252 -9.31 -21.56 -5.61
C GLY A 252 -8.18 -20.52 -5.69
N SER A 253 -8.21 -19.46 -4.86
CA SER A 253 -7.22 -18.38 -4.93
C SER A 253 -6.14 -18.51 -3.85
N CYS A 254 -4.92 -18.93 -4.21
CA CYS A 254 -3.77 -18.82 -3.31
C CYS A 254 -3.30 -17.35 -3.27
N VAL A 255 -3.80 -16.58 -2.29
CA VAL A 255 -3.31 -15.22 -2.03
C VAL A 255 -1.93 -15.33 -1.39
N THR A 256 -0.89 -14.91 -2.09
CA THR A 256 0.44 -14.78 -1.51
C THR A 256 0.55 -13.40 -0.86
N LEU A 257 0.63 -13.39 0.47
CA LEU A 257 0.87 -12.20 1.29
C LEU A 257 2.36 -12.17 1.65
N PHE A 258 3.04 -11.09 1.27
CA PHE A 258 4.41 -10.87 1.67
C PHE A 258 4.50 -9.77 2.73
N ILE A 259 5.29 -10.02 3.78
CA ILE A 259 5.41 -9.11 4.92
C ILE A 259 6.89 -8.86 5.14
N SER A 260 7.28 -7.59 5.05
CA SER A 260 8.59 -7.14 5.50
C SER A 260 8.41 -6.14 6.62
N THR A 261 8.95 -6.45 7.79
CA THR A 261 8.94 -5.59 8.97
C THR A 261 10.36 -5.28 9.39
N MET A 262 10.54 -4.12 10.00
CA MET A 262 11.82 -3.75 10.62
C MET A 262 12.06 -4.68 11.82
N ALA A 263 12.90 -5.70 11.66
CA ALA A 263 13.50 -6.35 12.81
C ALA A 263 14.55 -5.38 13.37
N GLY A 264 14.56 -5.18 14.70
CA GLY A 264 15.50 -4.27 15.36
C GLY A 264 16.94 -4.52 14.92
N GLN A 265 17.42 -3.73 13.95
CA GLN A 265 18.84 -3.55 13.71
C GLN A 265 19.35 -2.69 14.85
N LEU A 266 19.72 -3.36 15.95
CA LEU A 266 20.64 -2.79 16.91
C LEU A 266 21.86 -2.28 16.14
N LEU A 267 22.11 -0.98 16.34
CA LEU A 267 23.24 -0.23 15.84
C LEU A 267 24.55 -1.03 16.03
N HIS A 268 25.16 -1.46 14.93
CA HIS A 268 26.60 -1.46 14.85
C HIS A 268 27.00 -0.22 14.07
N SER A 269 27.09 0.90 14.77
CA SER A 269 27.95 2.00 14.34
C SER A 269 29.39 1.57 14.58
N GLU A 270 30.11 1.24 13.51
CA GLU A 270 31.57 1.40 13.53
C GLU A 270 31.88 2.86 13.19
N ALA A 271 32.24 3.59 14.24
CA ALA A 271 33.11 4.75 14.22
C ALA A 271 33.95 4.70 15.50
#